data_AF-A0AAW4VPN7-F1
#
_entry.id   AF-A0AAW4VPN7-F1
#
_cell.length_a   1.000
_cell.length_b   1.000
_cell.length_c   1.000
_cell.angle_alpha   90.00
_cell.angle_beta   90.00
_cell.angle_gamma   90.00
#
_symmetry.space_group_name_H-M   'P 1'
#
loop_
_entity.id
_entity.type
_entity.pdbx_description
1 polymer ?
#
loop_
_entity_poly.entity_id
_entity_poly.type
_entity_poly.pdbx_seq_one_letter_code
_entity_poly.pdbx_strand_id
1 'polypeptide(L)' 'MKVVIQRVSQAQVAIEEQIVGQIKQGFMVLVGIHQEDTPEDVAYVV' A
#
# COMPACT_ATOMS: atom_id res chain seq x y z
N MET A 1 3.78 9.01 9.43
CA MET A 1 3.27 8.21 8.28
C MET A 1 1.77 8.02 8.43
N LYS A 2 1.02 7.87 7.33
CA LYS A 2 -0.39 7.45 7.39
C LYS A 2 -0.68 6.35 6.38
N VAL A 3 -1.55 5.42 6.76
CA VAL A 3 -1.88 4.25 5.95
C VAL A 3 -3.40 4.06 5.90
N VAL A 4 -3.94 3.86 4.70
CA VAL A 4 -5.32 3.41 4.50
C VAL A 4 -5.30 1.94 4.07
N ILE A 5 -5.87 1.08 4.91
CA ILE A 5 -5.93 -0.36 4.68
C ILE A 5 -7.32 -0.72 4.12
N GLN A 6 -7.34 -1.47 3.02
CA GLN A 6 -8.57 -1.98 2.41
C GLN A 6 -8.52 -3.50 2.37
N ARG A 7 -9.50 -4.16 3.00
CA ARG A 7 -9.69 -5.60 2.85
C ARG A 7 -10.29 -5.89 1.47
N VAL A 8 -9.62 -6.70 0.67
CA VAL A 8 -9.99 -6.96 -0.73
C VAL A 8 -10.08 -8.45 -1.02
N SER A 9 -10.97 -8.82 -1.95
CA SER A 9 -10.96 -10.15 -2.56
C SER A 9 -9.89 -10.28 -3.65
N GLN A 10 -9.51 -9.16 -4.27
CA GLN A 10 -8.40 -9.01 -5.22
C GLN A 10 -8.01 -7.52 -5.37
N ALA A 11 -6.77 -7.24 -5.77
CA ALA A 11 -6.32 -5.90 -6.16
C ALA A 11 -5.18 -5.98 -7.18
N GLN A 12 -5.00 -4.94 -8.00
CA GLN A 12 -3.92 -4.87 -9.00
C GLN A 12 -3.46 -3.43 -9.24
N VAL A 13 -2.23 -3.30 -9.75
CA VAL A 13 -1.64 -2.06 -10.25
C VAL A 13 -1.30 -2.26 -11.73
N ALA A 14 -1.73 -1.32 -12.57
CA ALA A 14 -1.42 -1.30 -13.99
C ALA A 14 -0.80 0.03 -14.41
N ILE A 15 0.18 -0.02 -15.32
CA ILE A 15 0.82 1.14 -15.96
C ILE A 15 0.62 0.93 -17.46
N GLU A 16 0.04 1.91 -18.16
CA GLU A 16 -0.24 1.80 -19.61
C GLU A 16 -0.98 0.49 -19.96
N GLU A 17 -2.02 0.16 -19.20
CA GLU A 17 -2.82 -1.08 -19.32
C GLU A 17 -2.08 -2.39 -19.02
N GLN A 18 -0.76 -2.35 -18.77
CA GLN A 18 0.02 -3.52 -18.38
C GLN A 18 0.00 -3.71 -16.85
N ILE A 19 -0.44 -4.90 -16.40
CA ILE A 19 -0.42 -5.27 -14.97
C ILE A 19 1.03 -5.45 -14.51
N VAL A 20 1.44 -4.67 -13.51
CA VAL A 20 2.78 -4.73 -12.91
C VAL A 20 2.79 -5.39 -11.53
N GLY A 21 1.62 -5.54 -10.91
CA GLY A 21 1.48 -6.21 -9.62
C GLY A 21 0.02 -6.54 -9.33
N GLN A 22 -0.23 -7.69 -8.72
CA GLN A 22 -1.57 -8.12 -8.35
C GLN A 22 -1.56 -9.05 -7.14
N ILE A 23 -2.65 -9.02 -6.39
CA ILE A 23 -2.92 -9.93 -5.26
C ILE A 23 -4.32 -10.50 -5.38
N LYS A 24 -4.54 -11.68 -4.78
CA LYS A 24 -5.87 -12.26 -4.56
C LYS A 24 -6.46 -11.71 -3.25
N GLN A 25 -7.10 -12.55 -2.45
CA GLN A 25 -7.67 -12.13 -1.17
C GLN A 25 -6.56 -11.65 -0.23
N GLY A 26 -6.77 -10.48 0.38
CA GLY A 26 -5.81 -9.90 1.29
C GLY A 26 -6.11 -8.44 1.62
N PHE A 27 -5.06 -7.65 1.79
CA PHE A 27 -5.15 -6.23 2.07
C PHE A 27 -4.42 -5.43 1.00
N MET A 28 -5.08 -4.40 0.48
CA MET A 28 -4.46 -3.35 -0.31
C MET A 28 -4.14 -2.17 0.62
N VAL A 29 -2.93 -1.65 0.51
CA VAL A 29 -2.42 -0.63 1.42
C VAL A 29 -2.05 0.61 0.62
N LEU A 30 -2.70 1.74 0.92
CA LEU A 30 -2.33 3.05 0.37
C LEU A 30 -1.52 3.79 1.43
N VAL A 31 -0.27 4.11 1.12
CA VAL A 31 0.68 4.72 2.06
C VAL A 31 0.90 6.19 1.69
N GLY A 32 0.70 7.08 2.67
CA GLY A 32 1.07 8.48 2.59
C GLY A 32 2.25 8.76 3.51
N ILE A 33 3.33 9.32 2.94
CA ILE A 33 4.56 9.68 3.65
C ILE A 33 4.65 11.20 3.73
N HIS A 34 4.86 11.73 4.93
CA HIS A 34 5.11 13.15 5.20
C HIS A 34 6.62 13.42 5.31
N GLN A 35 7.06 14.67 5.12
CA GLN A 35 8.49 15.03 5.15
C GLN A 35 9.15 14.80 6.52
N GLU A 36 8.34 14.82 7.57
CA GLU A 36 8.78 14.64 8.96
C GLU A 36 8.76 13.15 9.38
N ASP A 37 8.30 12.25 8.51
CA ASP A 37 8.26 10.83 8.82
C ASP A 37 9.67 10.27 8.92
N THR A 38 9.86 9.43 9.93
CA THR A 38 11.13 8.80 10.27
C THR A 38 11.07 7.29 10.02
N PRO A 39 12.22 6.58 10.03
CA PRO A 39 12.24 5.13 9.98
C PRO A 39 11.45 4.45 11.12
N GLU A 40 11.31 5.11 12.27
CA GLU A 40 10.53 4.61 13.41
C GLU A 40 9.03 4.57 13.08
N ASP A 41 8.52 5.55 12.32
CA ASP A 41 7.15 5.56 11.82
C ASP A 41 6.87 4.39 10.88
N VAL A 42 7.87 3.99 10.08
CA VAL A 42 7.77 2.79 9.21
C VAL A 42 7.68 1.54 10.09
N ALA A 43 8.57 1.41 11.07
CA ALA A 43 8.60 0.25 11.96
C ALA A 43 7.32 0.10 12.79
N TYR A 44 6.61 1.19 13.08
CA TYR A 44 5.34 1.15 13.78
C TYR A 44 4.18 0.59 12.94
N VAL A 45 4.21 0.74 11.61
CA VAL A 45 3.11 0.33 10.72
C VAL A 45 3.33 -1.01 10.00
N VAL A 46 4.52 -1.61 10.13
CA VAL A 46 4.90 -2.91 9.54
C VAL A 46 4.69 -4.04 10.55
#